data_AF-A0A7X4H0K9-F1
#
_entry.id   AF-A0A7X4H0K9-F1
#
_cell.length_a   1.000
_cell.length_b   1.000
_cell.length_c   1.000
_cell.angle_alpha   90.00
_cell.angle_beta   90.00
_cell.angle_gamma   90.00
#
_symmetry.space_group_name_H-M   'P 1'
#
loop_
_entity.id
_entity.type
_entity.pdbx_description
1 polymer ?
#
loop_
_entity_poly.entity_id
_entity_poly.type
_entity_poly.pdbx_seq_one_letter_code
_entity_poly.pdbx_strand_id
1 'polypeptide(L)'
;MARIGLSKSEVKASRDQLLAEGRYPSVDAVRAALGTGSKSTIHRHLKELSDEDAQPGIKRDDTARSLQVMVEQLASHLHDDAERRYRALYAEHQQAMQDKEQELAALRETVEKLQLRVDELEIDAYASQPHDHGFGNFSHLYASSRGGLNDSTAFSMVLSGGRASVFDVDSRPIHYKV
;
A
#
# COMPACT_ATOMS: atom_id res chain seq x y z
N MET A 1 -80.05 -38.99 14.12
CA MET A 1 -78.92 -38.95 15.07
C MET A 1 -77.65 -38.69 14.27
N ALA A 2 -77.08 -37.48 14.37
CA ALA A 2 -75.88 -37.13 13.63
C ALA A 2 -74.68 -37.88 14.24
N ARG A 3 -73.99 -38.70 13.45
CA ARG A 3 -72.72 -39.29 13.86
C ARG A 3 -71.74 -38.12 14.05
N ILE A 4 -71.44 -37.77 15.30
CA ILE A 4 -70.42 -36.79 15.65
C ILE A 4 -69.08 -37.37 15.22
N GLY A 5 -68.68 -37.07 13.99
CA GLY A 5 -67.40 -37.46 13.44
C GLY A 5 -66.30 -36.52 13.93
N LEU A 6 -65.13 -37.10 14.22
CA LEU A 6 -63.88 -36.40 14.48
C LEU A 6 -63.70 -35.18 13.55
N SER A 7 -63.47 -34.00 14.10
CA SER A 7 -63.32 -32.77 13.31
C SER A 7 -61.86 -32.52 12.89
N LYS A 8 -61.66 -31.93 11.70
CA LYS A 8 -60.33 -31.55 11.19
C LYS A 8 -59.61 -30.55 12.12
N SER A 9 -60.36 -29.69 12.80
CA SER A 9 -59.86 -28.71 13.77
C SER A 9 -59.25 -29.37 15.02
N GLU A 10 -59.87 -30.42 15.54
CA GLU A 10 -59.33 -31.17 16.70
C GLU A 10 -58.03 -31.88 16.33
N VAL A 11 -57.97 -32.49 15.13
CA VAL A 11 -56.75 -33.10 14.59
C VAL A 11 -55.63 -32.07 14.44
N LYS A 12 -55.96 -30.86 13.98
CA LYS A 12 -55.00 -29.75 13.85
C LYS A 12 -54.46 -29.31 15.21
N ALA A 13 -55.33 -29.07 16.20
CA ALA A 13 -54.92 -28.64 17.53
C ALA A 13 -53.99 -29.67 18.21
N SER A 14 -54.33 -30.96 18.10
CA SER A 14 -53.49 -32.03 18.64
C SER A 14 -52.14 -32.15 17.94
N ARG A 15 -52.11 -32.03 16.60
CA ARG A 15 -50.87 -31.99 15.81
C ARG A 15 -49.97 -30.83 16.26
N ASP A 16 -50.54 -29.64 16.39
CA ASP A 16 -49.80 -28.43 16.74
C ASP A 16 -49.25 -28.51 18.17
N GLN A 17 -50.01 -29.12 19.09
CA GLN A 17 -49.54 -29.41 20.45
C GLN A 17 -48.35 -30.39 20.45
N LEU A 18 -48.42 -31.47 19.66
CA LEU A 18 -47.30 -32.42 19.53
C LEU A 18 -46.05 -31.77 18.93
N LEU A 19 -46.23 -30.88 17.95
CA LEU A 19 -45.13 -30.10 17.37
C LEU A 19 -44.52 -29.13 18.38
N ALA A 20 -45.33 -28.46 19.22
CA ALA A 20 -44.86 -27.59 20.29
C ALA A 20 -44.08 -28.37 21.37
N GLU A 21 -44.46 -29.62 21.62
CA GLU A 21 -43.74 -30.57 22.48
C GLU A 21 -42.48 -31.16 21.83
N GLY A 22 -42.17 -30.80 20.57
CA GLY A 22 -41.02 -31.32 19.82
C GLY A 22 -41.16 -32.77 19.37
N ARG A 23 -42.37 -33.34 19.38
CA ARG A 23 -42.64 -34.72 18.99
C ARG A 23 -43.21 -34.76 17.57
N TYR A 24 -42.80 -35.78 16.80
CA TYR A 24 -43.31 -35.96 15.45
C TYR A 24 -44.80 -36.37 15.47
N PRO A 25 -45.69 -35.61 14.80
CA PRO A 25 -47.12 -35.88 14.82
C PRO A 25 -47.47 -37.07 13.90
N SER A 26 -47.24 -38.29 14.39
CA SER A 26 -47.69 -39.51 13.72
C SER A 26 -49.18 -39.77 13.95
N VAL A 27 -49.82 -40.55 13.08
CA VAL A 27 -51.24 -40.91 13.19
C VAL A 27 -51.56 -41.53 14.56
N ASP A 28 -50.66 -42.39 15.06
CA ASP A 28 -50.85 -43.05 16.35
C ASP A 28 -50.57 -42.09 17.53
N ALA A 29 -49.67 -41.12 17.39
CA ALA A 29 -49.43 -40.08 18.41
C ALA A 29 -50.62 -39.13 18.55
N VAL A 30 -51.17 -38.68 17.42
CA VAL A 30 -52.36 -37.82 17.38
C VAL A 30 -53.59 -38.58 17.90
N ARG A 31 -53.72 -39.87 17.56
CA ARG A 31 -54.78 -40.72 18.11
C ARG A 31 -54.65 -40.93 19.61
N ALA A 32 -53.44 -41.09 20.13
CA ALA A 32 -53.19 -41.20 21.56
C ALA A 32 -53.55 -39.91 22.31
N ALA A 33 -53.29 -38.75 21.71
CA ALA A 33 -53.61 -37.45 22.28
C ALA A 33 -55.12 -37.11 22.22
N LEU A 34 -55.81 -37.49 21.13
CA LEU A 34 -57.26 -37.25 20.95
C LEU A 34 -58.14 -38.33 21.59
N GLY A 35 -57.61 -39.53 21.81
CA GLY A 35 -58.32 -40.69 22.36
C GLY A 35 -59.38 -41.31 21.43
N THR A 36 -59.78 -40.62 20.36
CA THR A 36 -60.87 -41.03 19.46
C THR A 36 -60.49 -40.84 17.99
N GLY A 37 -61.28 -41.46 17.09
CA GLY A 37 -61.06 -41.39 15.64
C GLY A 37 -60.39 -42.64 15.08
N SER A 38 -60.80 -43.02 13.86
CA SER A 38 -60.17 -44.13 13.16
C SER A 38 -58.83 -43.72 12.55
N LYS A 39 -57.90 -44.67 12.44
CA LYS A 39 -56.57 -44.42 11.86
C LYS A 39 -56.67 -43.83 10.45
N SER A 40 -57.66 -44.25 9.65
CA SER A 40 -57.90 -43.72 8.30
C SER A 40 -58.46 -42.29 8.31
N THR A 41 -59.36 -41.96 9.23
CA THR A 41 -59.91 -40.60 9.38
C THR A 41 -58.84 -39.60 9.81
N ILE A 42 -58.01 -39.97 10.80
CA ILE A 42 -56.89 -39.13 11.28
C ILE A 42 -55.85 -38.95 10.17
N HIS A 43 -55.48 -40.03 9.48
CA HIS A 43 -54.54 -39.96 8.36
C HIS A 43 -55.07 -39.06 7.24
N ARG A 44 -56.36 -39.16 6.90
CA ARG A 44 -56.99 -38.28 5.90
C ARG A 44 -56.88 -36.81 6.31
N HIS A 45 -57.25 -36.47 7.54
CA HIS A 45 -57.20 -35.08 8.01
C HIS A 45 -55.77 -34.55 8.15
N LEU A 46 -54.80 -35.37 8.57
CA LEU A 46 -53.39 -34.99 8.58
C LEU A 46 -52.87 -34.71 7.17
N LYS A 47 -53.26 -35.52 6.19
CA LYS A 47 -52.90 -35.29 4.77
C LYS A 47 -53.53 -34.01 4.23
N GLU A 48 -54.83 -33.80 4.46
CA GLU A 48 -55.52 -32.57 4.05
C GLU A 48 -54.94 -31.32 4.72
N LEU A 49 -54.42 -31.41 5.94
CA LEU A 49 -53.73 -30.30 6.61
C LEU A 49 -52.33 -30.07 6.02
N SER A 50 -51.59 -31.14 5.69
CA SER A 50 -50.30 -31.02 5.01
C SER A 50 -50.44 -30.44 3.59
N ASP A 51 -51.51 -30.78 2.87
CA ASP A 51 -51.78 -30.25 1.54
C ASP A 51 -52.17 -28.75 1.60
N GLU A 52 -52.90 -28.32 2.63
CA GLU A 52 -53.17 -26.90 2.91
C GLU A 52 -51.90 -26.14 3.36
N ASP A 53 -51.07 -26.78 4.16
CA ASP A 53 -49.75 -26.28 4.58
C ASP A 53 -48.68 -26.40 3.48
N ALA A 54 -49.02 -26.86 2.28
CA ALA A 54 -48.15 -26.83 1.09
C ALA A 54 -48.29 -25.53 0.27
N GLN A 55 -49.41 -24.79 0.39
CA GLN A 55 -49.57 -23.41 -0.12
C GLN A 55 -48.48 -22.40 0.37
N PRO A 56 -47.95 -22.48 1.61
CA PRO A 56 -46.75 -21.79 2.08
C PRO A 56 -45.49 -22.04 1.24
N GLY A 57 -45.43 -23.09 0.42
CA GLY A 57 -44.32 -23.34 -0.51
C GLY A 57 -44.12 -22.19 -1.49
N ILE A 58 -45.22 -21.62 -2.01
CA ILE A 58 -45.18 -20.46 -2.91
C ILE A 58 -44.63 -19.22 -2.18
N LYS A 59 -45.07 -19.00 -0.93
CA LYS A 59 -44.54 -17.91 -0.10
C LYS A 59 -43.06 -18.09 0.24
N ARG A 60 -42.62 -19.34 0.46
CA ARG A 60 -41.21 -19.67 0.69
C ARG A 60 -40.37 -19.42 -0.57
N ASP A 61 -40.86 -19.78 -1.74
CA ASP A 61 -40.18 -19.51 -3.01
C ASP A 61 -40.07 -18.01 -3.31
N ASP A 62 -41.11 -17.23 -3.01
CA ASP A 62 -41.07 -15.77 -3.14
C ASP A 62 -40.06 -15.14 -2.17
N THR A 63 -40.00 -15.62 -0.92
CA THR A 63 -38.97 -15.18 0.03
C THR A 63 -37.56 -15.57 -0.40
N ALA A 64 -37.38 -16.78 -0.94
CA ALA A 64 -36.09 -17.24 -1.45
C ALA A 64 -35.62 -16.40 -2.64
N ARG A 65 -36.52 -16.09 -3.56
CA ARG A 65 -36.24 -15.20 -4.70
C ARG A 65 -35.89 -13.79 -4.24
N SER A 66 -36.62 -13.23 -3.26
CA SER A 66 -36.32 -11.91 -2.70
C SER A 66 -34.95 -11.88 -2.02
N LEU A 67 -34.58 -12.94 -1.30
CA LEU A 67 -33.25 -13.06 -0.68
C LEU A 67 -32.15 -13.17 -1.72
N GLN A 68 -32.36 -13.94 -2.79
CA GLN A 68 -31.40 -14.04 -3.90
C GLN A 68 -31.13 -12.67 -4.54
N VAL A 69 -32.18 -11.90 -4.85
CA VAL A 69 -32.01 -10.55 -5.41
C VAL A 69 -31.23 -9.64 -4.47
N MET A 70 -31.50 -9.67 -3.17
CA MET A 70 -30.76 -8.87 -2.20
C MET A 70 -29.29 -9.28 -2.09
N VAL A 71 -29.01 -10.59 -2.12
CA VAL A 71 -27.63 -11.11 -2.10
C VAL A 71 -26.89 -10.73 -3.37
N GLU A 72 -27.52 -10.82 -4.54
CA GLU A 72 -26.93 -10.40 -5.81
C GLU A 72 -26.61 -8.90 -5.80
N GLN A 73 -27.54 -8.06 -5.36
CA GLN A 73 -27.32 -6.61 -5.22
C GLN A 73 -26.16 -6.29 -4.28
N LEU A 74 -26.09 -6.99 -3.14
CA LEU A 74 -25.01 -6.80 -2.18
C LEU A 74 -23.66 -7.26 -2.75
N ALA A 75 -23.64 -8.38 -3.48
CA ALA A 75 -22.44 -8.88 -4.14
C ALA A 75 -21.94 -7.90 -5.20
N SER A 76 -22.84 -7.33 -6.02
CA SER A 76 -22.50 -6.29 -6.98
C SER A 76 -21.93 -5.04 -6.29
N HIS A 77 -22.60 -4.56 -5.24
CA HIS A 77 -22.13 -3.38 -4.51
C HIS A 77 -20.74 -3.61 -3.86
N LEU A 78 -20.52 -4.80 -3.28
CA LEU A 78 -19.24 -5.16 -2.70
C LEU A 78 -18.14 -5.22 -3.76
N HIS A 79 -18.45 -5.77 -4.94
CA HIS A 79 -17.51 -5.82 -6.05
C HIS A 79 -17.14 -4.41 -6.54
N ASP A 80 -18.13 -3.54 -6.72
CA ASP A 80 -17.91 -2.15 -7.13
C ASP A 80 -17.10 -1.35 -6.11
N ASP A 81 -17.32 -1.59 -4.82
CA ASP A 81 -16.54 -0.96 -3.75
C ASP A 81 -15.10 -1.49 -3.71
N ALA A 82 -14.91 -2.80 -3.89
CA ALA A 82 -13.58 -3.40 -3.96
C ALA A 82 -12.79 -2.87 -5.17
N GLU A 83 -13.43 -2.80 -6.33
CA GLU A 83 -12.85 -2.27 -7.57
C GLU A 83 -12.48 -0.79 -7.41
N ARG A 84 -13.35 0.02 -6.76
CA ARG A 84 -13.05 1.43 -6.46
C ARG A 84 -11.83 1.56 -5.54
N ARG A 85 -11.76 0.77 -4.47
CA ARG A 85 -10.60 0.77 -3.55
C ARG A 85 -9.33 0.32 -4.26
N TYR A 86 -9.42 -0.72 -5.08
CA TYR A 86 -8.29 -1.21 -5.86
C TYR A 86 -7.75 -0.14 -6.80
N ARG A 87 -8.63 0.55 -7.53
CA ARG A 87 -8.23 1.65 -8.43
C ARG A 87 -7.59 2.81 -7.69
N ALA A 88 -8.11 3.18 -6.52
CA ALA A 88 -7.51 4.23 -5.69
C ALA A 88 -6.10 3.84 -5.24
N LEU A 89 -5.93 2.64 -4.68
CA LEU A 89 -4.62 2.12 -4.27
C LEU A 89 -3.65 2.00 -5.45
N TYR A 90 -4.13 1.57 -6.60
CA TYR A 90 -3.31 1.44 -7.80
C TYR A 90 -2.83 2.81 -8.30
N ALA A 91 -3.71 3.82 -8.29
CA ALA A 91 -3.35 5.19 -8.65
C ALA A 91 -2.34 5.79 -7.68
N GLU A 92 -2.55 5.64 -6.36
CA GLU A 92 -1.59 6.09 -5.33
C GLU A 92 -0.23 5.40 -5.50
N HIS A 93 -0.22 4.09 -5.75
CA HIS A 93 1.00 3.35 -5.99
C HIS A 93 1.72 3.82 -7.27
N GLN A 94 0.99 4.07 -8.35
CA GLN A 94 1.58 4.62 -9.58
C GLN A 94 2.19 6.00 -9.34
N GLN A 95 1.52 6.88 -8.61
CA GLN A 95 2.06 8.19 -8.23
C GLN A 95 3.34 8.04 -7.40
N ALA A 96 3.31 7.21 -6.36
CA ALA A 96 4.49 6.96 -5.52
C ALA A 96 5.68 6.38 -6.31
N MET A 97 5.41 5.58 -7.35
CA MET A 97 6.48 5.08 -8.24
C MET A 97 7.02 6.18 -9.14
N GLN A 98 6.17 7.03 -9.70
CA GLN A 98 6.60 8.18 -10.49
C GLN A 98 7.44 9.16 -9.67
N ASP A 99 7.03 9.45 -8.44
CA ASP A 99 7.78 10.33 -7.53
C ASP A 99 9.17 9.76 -7.24
N LYS A 100 9.25 8.45 -6.92
CA LYS A 100 10.53 7.76 -6.72
C LYS A 100 11.40 7.75 -7.98
N GLU A 101 10.81 7.56 -9.15
CA GLU A 101 11.55 7.61 -10.42
C GLU A 101 12.12 9.01 -10.68
N GLN A 102 11.36 10.06 -10.37
CA GLN A 102 11.82 11.44 -10.46
C GLN A 102 12.95 11.72 -9.45
N GLU A 103 12.81 11.28 -8.20
CA GLU A 103 13.88 11.40 -7.19
C GLU A 103 15.16 10.68 -7.64
N LEU A 104 15.04 9.46 -8.17
CA LEU A 104 16.18 8.72 -8.71
C LEU A 104 16.81 9.41 -9.91
N ALA A 105 16.00 10.01 -10.80
CA ALA A 105 16.50 10.78 -11.93
C ALA A 105 17.27 12.03 -11.47
N ALA A 106 16.71 12.78 -10.52
CA ALA A 106 17.37 13.94 -9.94
C ALA A 106 18.67 13.54 -9.23
N LEU A 107 18.66 12.44 -8.47
CA LEU A 107 19.86 11.96 -7.79
C LEU A 107 20.93 11.53 -8.79
N ARG A 108 20.57 10.85 -9.88
CA ARG A 108 21.50 10.50 -10.96
C ARG A 108 22.12 11.75 -11.59
N GLU A 109 21.34 12.78 -11.85
CA GLU A 109 21.85 14.06 -12.36
C GLU A 109 22.82 14.72 -11.37
N THR A 110 22.53 14.69 -10.07
CA THR A 110 23.47 15.22 -9.06
C THR A 110 24.76 14.43 -9.00
N VAL A 111 24.68 13.09 -9.11
CA VAL A 111 25.87 12.23 -9.14
C VAL A 111 26.72 12.54 -10.37
N GLU A 112 26.11 12.70 -11.55
CA GLU A 112 26.82 13.05 -12.78
C GLU A 112 27.49 14.43 -12.65
N LYS A 113 26.79 15.44 -12.12
CA LYS A 113 27.38 16.77 -11.87
C LYS A 113 28.56 16.72 -10.89
N LEU A 114 28.45 15.92 -9.84
CA LEU A 114 29.53 15.76 -8.86
C LEU A 114 30.72 15.02 -9.46
N GLN A 115 30.48 13.99 -10.29
CA GLN A 115 31.54 13.29 -11.02
C GLN A 115 32.29 14.24 -11.93
N LEU A 116 31.59 15.03 -12.75
CA LEU A 116 32.22 16.03 -13.61
C LEU A 116 33.04 17.05 -12.82
N ARG A 117 32.56 17.46 -11.64
CA ARG A 117 33.29 18.40 -10.77
C ARG A 117 34.54 17.77 -10.16
N VAL A 118 34.49 16.48 -9.81
CA VAL A 118 35.66 15.74 -9.34
C VAL A 118 36.68 15.62 -10.47
N ASP A 119 36.25 15.23 -11.67
CA ASP A 119 37.13 15.12 -12.84
C ASP A 119 37.81 16.47 -13.18
N GLU A 120 37.07 17.57 -13.12
CA GLU A 120 37.61 18.92 -13.31
C GLU A 120 38.66 19.27 -12.25
N LEU A 121 38.37 18.99 -10.97
CA LEU A 121 39.32 19.22 -9.88
C LEU A 121 40.54 18.30 -9.96
N GLU A 122 40.39 17.07 -10.43
CA GLU A 122 41.51 16.16 -10.68
C GLU A 122 42.40 16.72 -11.80
N ILE A 123 41.81 17.18 -12.92
CA ILE A 123 42.55 17.83 -14.02
C ILE A 123 43.26 19.09 -13.51
N ASP A 124 42.58 19.94 -12.73
CA ASP A 124 43.17 21.14 -12.14
C ASP A 124 44.31 20.79 -11.17
N ALA A 125 44.17 19.72 -10.38
CA ALA A 125 45.21 19.24 -9.48
C ALA A 125 46.40 18.66 -10.24
N TYR A 126 46.18 17.97 -11.37
CA TYR A 126 47.24 17.51 -12.27
C TYR A 126 47.93 18.67 -13.00
N ALA A 127 47.18 19.68 -13.43
CA ALA A 127 47.73 20.90 -14.06
C ALA A 127 48.47 21.79 -13.06
N SER A 128 48.05 21.76 -11.80
CA SER A 128 48.68 22.45 -10.67
C SER A 128 49.77 21.60 -9.99
N GLN A 129 50.06 20.38 -10.46
CA GLN A 129 51.31 19.71 -10.09
C GLN A 129 52.43 20.59 -10.62
N PRO A 130 53.22 21.24 -9.75
CA PRO A 130 54.35 22.00 -10.22
C PRO A 130 55.23 21.02 -11.00
N HIS A 131 55.47 21.31 -12.28
CA HIS A 131 56.68 20.83 -12.96
C HIS A 131 57.81 20.92 -11.95
N ASP A 132 58.50 19.81 -11.73
CA ASP A 132 59.52 19.53 -10.70
C ASP A 132 60.57 20.64 -10.55
N HIS A 133 60.13 21.77 -10.02
CA HIS A 133 60.84 22.94 -9.55
C HIS A 133 60.30 23.18 -8.15
N GLY A 134 60.18 22.08 -7.38
CA GLY A 134 60.03 22.15 -5.95
C GLY A 134 61.13 23.04 -5.39
N PHE A 135 60.75 23.89 -4.44
CA PHE A 135 61.61 24.66 -3.54
C PHE A 135 63.09 24.20 -3.58
N GLY A 136 63.88 24.84 -4.45
CA GLY A 136 65.27 24.47 -4.70
C GLY A 136 65.45 23.10 -5.36
N ASN A 137 65.69 23.09 -6.67
CA ASN A 137 66.32 21.93 -7.30
C ASN A 137 67.78 21.84 -6.83
N PHE A 138 68.00 21.22 -5.66
CA PHE A 138 69.31 21.04 -5.05
C PHE A 138 70.15 19.95 -5.71
N SER A 139 69.62 19.25 -6.73
CA SER A 139 70.36 18.20 -7.46
C SER A 139 71.58 18.74 -8.21
N HIS A 140 71.60 20.04 -8.54
CA HIS A 140 72.75 20.72 -9.12
C HIS A 140 73.80 21.18 -8.09
N LEU A 141 73.52 21.17 -6.79
CA LEU A 141 74.52 21.54 -5.76
C LEU A 141 75.67 20.51 -5.65
N TYR A 142 75.43 19.27 -6.05
CA TYR A 142 76.46 18.24 -6.12
C TYR A 142 77.10 18.11 -7.49
N ALA A 143 76.60 18.83 -8.50
CA ALA A 143 76.97 18.68 -9.90
C ALA A 143 77.32 20.03 -10.56
N SER A 144 78.16 20.86 -9.92
CA SER A 144 78.95 21.88 -10.62
C SER A 144 79.93 22.54 -9.66
N SER A 145 81.15 21.99 -9.55
CA SER A 145 82.26 22.69 -8.89
C SER A 145 83.00 23.65 -9.83
N ARG A 146 82.59 23.79 -11.10
CA ARG A 146 83.25 24.69 -12.07
C ARG A 146 82.29 25.12 -13.18
N GLY A 147 81.63 26.25 -13.01
CA GLY A 147 80.95 26.92 -14.12
C GLY A 147 79.88 27.89 -13.63
N GLY A 148 80.16 29.18 -13.74
CA GLY A 148 79.20 30.23 -13.41
C GLY A 148 77.96 30.16 -14.31
N LEU A 149 76.82 29.85 -13.71
CA LEU A 149 75.50 30.04 -14.31
C LEU A 149 74.74 30.96 -13.36
N ASN A 150 74.26 32.07 -13.93
CA ASN A 150 73.44 33.05 -13.24
C ASN A 150 72.06 32.43 -12.95
N ASP A 151 71.93 31.74 -11.82
CA ASP A 151 70.63 31.25 -11.38
C ASP A 151 69.78 32.42 -10.88
N SER A 152 68.84 32.84 -11.73
CA SER A 152 67.76 33.77 -11.39
C SER A 152 66.73 33.07 -10.49
N THR A 153 67.10 32.85 -9.23
CA THR A 153 66.16 32.39 -8.21
C THR A 153 65.47 33.58 -7.54
N ALA A 154 64.24 33.40 -7.07
CA ALA A 154 63.54 34.42 -6.29
C ALA A 154 64.35 34.87 -5.05
N PHE A 155 65.16 33.98 -4.48
CA PHE A 155 66.08 34.31 -3.39
C PHE A 155 67.29 35.14 -3.82
N SER A 156 67.84 34.95 -5.03
CA SER A 156 68.89 35.86 -5.55
C SER A 156 68.34 37.23 -5.87
N MET A 157 67.07 37.34 -6.29
CA MET A 157 66.36 38.61 -6.43
C MET A 157 66.10 39.31 -5.08
N VAL A 158 65.77 38.58 -4.02
CA VAL A 158 65.54 39.16 -2.68
C VAL A 158 66.85 39.55 -1.98
N LEU A 159 67.93 38.79 -2.14
CA LEU A 159 69.24 39.19 -1.60
C LEU A 159 69.86 40.37 -2.37
N SER A 160 69.56 40.52 -3.67
CA SER A 160 70.00 41.67 -4.47
C SER A 160 69.06 42.88 -4.36
N GLY A 161 67.79 42.66 -4.01
CA GLY A 161 66.73 43.67 -3.92
C GLY A 161 66.57 44.37 -2.56
N GLY A 162 67.49 44.15 -1.60
CA GLY A 162 67.45 44.71 -0.25
C GLY A 162 67.60 46.24 -0.12
N ARG A 163 67.20 47.05 -1.10
CA ARG A 163 67.07 48.50 -0.96
C ARG A 163 65.80 49.03 -1.67
N ALA A 164 64.90 49.56 -0.84
CA ALA A 164 63.83 50.53 -1.14
C ALA A 164 62.43 50.01 -1.51
N SER A 165 61.52 50.02 -0.52
CA SER A 165 60.20 50.70 -0.52
C SER A 165 59.33 50.09 0.59
N VAL A 166 59.38 50.66 1.80
CA VAL A 166 58.33 51.52 2.37
C VAL A 166 56.96 50.84 2.40
N PHE A 167 56.62 50.31 3.57
CA PHE A 167 55.26 49.94 3.94
C PHE A 167 54.37 51.20 3.90
N ASP A 168 53.29 51.15 3.12
CA ASP A 168 52.18 52.09 3.29
C ASP A 168 51.00 51.35 3.91
N VAL A 169 50.63 51.81 5.11
CA VAL A 169 49.51 51.36 5.92
C VAL A 169 48.53 52.53 5.92
N ASP A 170 47.53 52.54 5.02
CA ASP A 170 46.13 52.90 5.31
C ASP A 170 45.26 52.93 4.04
N SER A 171 43.96 52.64 4.18
CA SER A 171 42.80 53.08 3.35
C SER A 171 41.77 52.01 2.90
N ARG A 172 41.13 51.37 3.89
CA ARG A 172 39.65 51.16 4.11
C ARG A 172 38.71 50.67 2.95
N PRO A 173 37.38 50.49 3.16
CA PRO A 173 36.75 49.20 3.46
C PRO A 173 35.63 48.80 2.47
N ILE A 174 35.36 47.50 2.28
CA ILE A 174 34.23 47.05 1.44
C ILE A 174 33.03 46.73 2.34
N HIS A 175 31.99 47.55 2.21
CA HIS A 175 30.66 47.38 2.77
C HIS A 175 29.98 46.11 2.22
N TYR A 176 29.44 45.27 3.10
CA TYR A 176 28.44 44.26 2.74
C TYR A 176 27.04 44.78 3.12
N LYS A 177 26.13 44.80 2.15
CA LYS A 177 24.69 45.05 2.36
C LYS A 177 24.02 43.69 2.63
N VAL A 178 23.27 43.62 3.73
CA VAL A 178 22.17 42.66 3.94
C VAL A 178 20.87 43.42 3.68
#